data_AF-A0A1V3RP56-F1
#
_entry.id   AF-A0A1V3RP56-F1
#
_cell.length_a   1.000
_cell.length_b   1.000
_cell.length_c   1.000
_cell.angle_alpha   90.00
_cell.angle_beta   90.00
_cell.angle_gamma   90.00
#
_symmetry.space_group_name_H-M   'P 1'
#
loop_
_entity.id
_entity.type
_entity.pdbx_description
1 polymer ?
#
loop_
_entity_poly.entity_id
_entity_poly.type
_entity_poly.pdbx_seq_one_letter_code
_entity_poly.pdbx_strand_id
1 'polypeptide(L)'
;MKKIAQFLQLAVLIYFLLFLIFFFSFNVLGSTFGMDPLTPESMVKVFLTGFILFLAAYGASMIQARNVNDQIRKMQAEMNELKAKLYDFEHPKVVQPTKSVPQKNQEETGGILRPRQNFTDQ
;
A
#
# COMPACT_ATOMS: atom_id res chain seq x y z
N MET A 1 -15.94 0.19 -3.78
CA MET A 1 -15.35 0.79 -2.56
C MET A 1 -15.13 2.30 -2.65
N LYS A 2 -14.61 2.87 -3.76
CA LYS A 2 -14.35 4.32 -3.87
C LYS A 2 -15.54 5.22 -3.50
N LYS A 3 -16.76 4.83 -3.92
CA LYS A 3 -17.98 5.57 -3.62
C LYS A 3 -18.40 5.49 -2.14
N ILE A 4 -18.10 4.40 -1.45
CA ILE A 4 -18.55 4.17 -0.06
C ILE A 4 -17.83 5.14 0.89
N ALA A 5 -16.51 5.28 0.78
CA ALA A 5 -15.77 6.24 1.59
C ALA A 5 -16.22 7.68 1.30
N GLN A 6 -16.53 7.98 0.04
CA GLN A 6 -17.02 9.28 -0.39
C GLN A 6 -18.42 9.59 0.19
N PHE A 7 -19.34 8.62 0.19
CA PHE A 7 -20.64 8.76 0.84
C PHE A 7 -20.52 8.88 2.37
N LEU A 8 -19.62 8.13 3.01
CA LEU A 8 -19.37 8.27 4.45
C LEU A 8 -18.80 9.64 4.81
N GLN A 9 -17.84 10.15 4.03
CA GLN A 9 -17.30 11.50 4.22
C GLN A 9 -18.39 12.57 4.03
N LEU A 10 -19.25 12.41 3.02
CA LEU A 10 -20.38 13.30 2.81
C LEU A 10 -21.37 13.25 3.97
N ALA A 11 -21.68 12.06 4.50
CA ALA A 11 -22.56 11.91 5.65
C ALA A 11 -21.98 12.58 6.90
N VAL A 12 -20.68 12.44 7.16
CA VAL A 12 -19.98 13.13 8.25
C VAL A 12 -20.06 14.64 8.06
N LEU A 13 -19.83 15.14 6.85
CA LEU A 13 -19.90 16.57 6.54
C LEU A 13 -21.31 17.13 6.77
N ILE A 14 -22.34 16.43 6.28
CA ILE A 14 -23.73 16.81 6.49
C ILE A 14 -24.08 16.81 7.98
N TYR A 15 -23.64 15.79 8.72
CA TYR A 15 -23.87 15.71 10.17
C TYR A 15 -23.35 16.94 10.90
N PHE A 16 -22.08 17.30 10.70
CA PHE A 16 -21.49 18.48 11.35
C PHE A 16 -22.08 19.78 10.84
N LEU A 17 -22.43 19.88 9.55
CA LEU A 17 -23.01 21.09 8.97
C LEU A 17 -24.42 21.36 9.51
N LEU A 18 -25.26 20.33 9.63
CA LEU A 18 -26.58 20.46 10.25
C LEU A 18 -26.46 20.87 11.72
N PHE A 19 -25.55 20.26 12.47
CA PHE A 19 -25.31 20.64 13.86
C PHE A 19 -24.74 22.05 14.01
N LEU A 20 -23.90 22.50 13.07
CA LEU A 20 -23.39 23.87 13.05
C LEU A 20 -24.52 24.89 12.84
N ILE A 21 -25.39 24.65 11.84
CA ILE A 21 -26.56 25.51 11.57
C ILE A 21 -27.48 25.53 12.78
N PHE A 22 -27.75 24.36 13.36
CA PHE A 22 -28.55 24.24 14.58
C PHE A 22 -27.94 25.04 15.73
N PHE A 23 -26.63 24.96 15.94
CA PHE A 23 -25.95 25.70 17.00
C PHE A 23 -26.07 27.22 16.83
N PHE A 24 -25.84 27.73 15.61
CA PHE A 24 -25.99 29.16 15.31
C PHE A 24 -27.44 29.65 15.48
N SER A 25 -28.40 28.82 15.06
CA SER A 25 -29.82 29.15 15.14
C SER A 25 -30.43 28.82 16.50
N PHE A 26 -29.71 28.20 17.43
CA PHE A 26 -30.27 27.72 18.70
C PHE A 26 -30.84 28.85 19.56
N ASN A 27 -30.20 30.02 19.59
CA ASN A 27 -30.74 31.17 20.33
C ASN A 27 -32.05 31.71 19.74
N VAL A 28 -32.35 31.40 18.47
CA VAL A 28 -33.56 31.86 17.77
C VAL A 28 -34.62 30.74 17.68
N LEU A 29 -34.22 29.50 17.43
CA LEU A 29 -35.11 28.35 17.30
C LEU A 29 -35.30 27.64 18.64
N GLY A 30 -34.23 27.43 19.42
CA GLY A 30 -34.27 26.74 20.70
C GLY A 30 -35.24 27.38 21.70
N SER A 31 -35.18 28.71 21.84
CA SER A 31 -36.10 29.45 22.72
C SER A 31 -37.55 29.44 22.23
N THR A 32 -37.76 29.41 20.91
CA THR A 32 -39.08 29.54 20.27
C THR A 32 -39.82 28.21 20.20
N PHE A 33 -39.09 27.10 20.14
CA PHE A 33 -39.63 25.74 20.15
C PHE A 33 -39.67 25.11 21.56
N GLY A 34 -39.30 25.87 22.61
CA GLY A 34 -39.29 25.37 23.99
C GLY A 34 -38.30 24.22 24.21
N MET A 35 -37.21 24.17 23.44
CA MET A 35 -36.20 23.13 23.57
C MET A 35 -35.31 23.38 24.79
N ASP A 36 -34.92 22.30 25.47
CA ASP A 36 -33.98 22.38 26.59
C ASP A 36 -32.69 23.12 26.18
N PRO A 37 -32.13 23.96 27.07
CA PRO A 37 -30.92 24.70 26.77
C PRO A 37 -29.78 23.76 26.41
N LEU A 38 -28.93 24.18 25.46
CA LEU A 38 -27.72 23.42 25.13
C LEU A 38 -26.81 23.35 26.35
N THR A 39 -26.81 22.19 27.00
CA THR A 39 -25.90 21.89 28.11
C THR A 39 -24.54 21.43 27.58
N PRO A 40 -23.47 21.61 28.36
CA PRO A 40 -22.17 21.02 28.03
C PRO A 40 -22.24 19.50 27.81
N GLU A 41 -23.12 18.81 28.54
CA GLU A 41 -23.29 17.37 28.41
C GLU A 41 -23.86 16.97 27.04
N SER A 42 -24.87 17.70 26.54
CA SER A 42 -25.46 17.40 25.22
C SER A 42 -24.47 17.69 24.10
N MET A 43 -23.67 18.76 24.23
CA MET A 43 -22.54 19.06 23.34
C MET A 43 -21.54 17.89 23.27
N VAL A 44 -21.09 17.38 24.41
CA VAL A 44 -20.15 16.25 24.45
C VAL A 44 -20.72 15.02 23.73
N LYS A 45 -22.01 14.71 23.93
CA LYS A 45 -22.67 13.57 23.26
C LYS A 45 -22.72 13.73 21.74
N VAL A 46 -23.01 14.94 21.25
CA VAL A 46 -23.00 15.26 19.81
C VAL A 46 -21.60 15.10 19.24
N PHE A 47 -20.59 15.69 19.89
CA PHE A 47 -19.20 15.56 19.45
C PHE A 47 -18.71 14.11 19.47
N LEU A 48 -19.05 13.33 20.50
CA LEU A 48 -18.66 11.92 20.59
C LEU A 48 -19.29 11.08 19.47
N THR A 49 -20.59 11.29 19.20
CA THR A 49 -21.30 10.64 18.09
C THR A 49 -20.66 11.01 16.75
N GLY A 50 -20.40 12.30 16.52
CA GLY A 50 -19.71 12.78 15.32
C GLY A 50 -18.30 12.22 15.17
N PHE A 51 -17.58 12.06 16.28
CA PHE A 51 -16.25 11.48 16.29
C PHE A 51 -16.26 10.00 15.90
N ILE A 52 -17.23 9.22 16.39
CA ILE A 52 -17.39 7.82 16.00
C ILE A 52 -17.69 7.70 14.49
N LEU A 53 -18.59 8.54 13.97
CA LEU A 53 -18.88 8.60 12.54
C LEU A 53 -17.64 9.00 11.72
N PHE A 54 -16.88 9.98 12.20
CA PHE A 54 -15.63 10.39 11.60
C PHE A 54 -14.61 9.25 11.56
N LEU A 55 -14.44 8.50 12.66
CA LEU A 55 -13.53 7.36 12.71
C LEU A 55 -13.91 6.27 11.71
N ALA A 56 -15.20 5.98 11.55
CA ALA A 56 -15.68 5.04 10.55
C ALA A 56 -15.34 5.51 9.12
N ALA A 57 -15.58 6.79 8.81
CA ALA A 57 -15.24 7.37 7.52
C ALA A 57 -13.73 7.40 7.26
N TYR A 58 -12.95 7.76 8.28
CA TYR A 58 -11.49 7.78 8.23
C TYR A 58 -10.90 6.39 7.98
N GLY A 59 -11.38 5.38 8.71
CA GLY A 59 -10.99 3.98 8.52
C GLY A 59 -11.28 3.49 7.10
N ALA A 60 -12.47 3.78 6.57
CA ALA A 60 -12.83 3.44 5.19
C ALA A 60 -11.92 4.12 4.16
N SER A 61 -11.57 5.40 4.39
CA SER A 61 -10.64 6.14 3.52
C SER A 61 -9.23 5.56 3.55
N MET A 62 -8.74 5.18 4.73
CA MET A 62 -7.42 4.57 4.89
C MET A 62 -7.30 3.23 4.14
N ILE A 63 -8.32 2.39 4.23
CA ILE A 63 -8.37 1.11 3.49
C ILE A 63 -8.35 1.35 1.98
N GLN A 64 -9.12 2.35 1.50
CA GLN A 64 -9.13 2.70 0.09
C GLN A 64 -7.75 3.19 -0.39
N ALA A 65 -7.06 4.03 0.40
CA ALA A 65 -5.74 4.53 0.07
C ALA A 65 -4.72 3.39 -0.09
N ARG A 66 -4.76 2.40 0.81
CA ARG A 66 -3.91 1.19 0.71
C ARG A 66 -4.15 0.43 -0.58
N ASN A 67 -5.41 0.18 -0.95
CA ASN A 67 -5.76 -0.52 -2.18
C ASN A 67 -5.27 0.19 -3.44
N VAL A 68 -5.32 1.54 -3.47
CA VAL A 68 -4.79 2.32 -4.60
C VAL A 68 -3.27 2.20 -4.66
N ASN A 69 -2.60 2.26 -3.52
CA ASN A 69 -1.13 2.14 -3.46
C ASN A 69 -0.65 0.75 -3.94
N ASP A 70 -1.39 -0.31 -3.58
CA ASP A 70 -1.12 -1.67 -4.06
C ASP A 70 -1.32 -1.80 -5.57
N GLN A 71 -2.35 -1.16 -6.14
CA GLN A 71 -2.54 -1.12 -7.59
C GLN A 71 -1.39 -0.39 -8.30
N ILE A 72 -0.93 0.74 -7.76
CA ILE A 72 0.22 1.47 -8.29
C ILE A 72 1.48 0.61 -8.26
N ARG A 73 1.73 -0.10 -7.15
CA ARG A 73 2.86 -1.00 -7.01
C ARG A 73 2.84 -2.15 -8.03
N LYS A 74 1.68 -2.77 -8.25
CA LYS A 74 1.52 -3.81 -9.28
C LYS A 74 1.79 -3.27 -10.68
N MET A 75 1.20 -2.13 -11.02
CA MET A 75 1.40 -1.49 -12.31
C MET A 75 2.89 -1.15 -12.54
N GLN A 76 3.59 -0.69 -11.51
CA GLN A 76 5.02 -0.38 -11.61
C GLN A 76 5.88 -1.64 -11.76
N ALA A 77 5.50 -2.75 -11.13
CA ALA A 77 6.16 -4.04 -11.33
C ALA A 77 5.97 -4.57 -12.77
N GLU A 78 4.74 -4.50 -13.30
CA GLU A 78 4.44 -4.87 -14.69
C GLU A 78 5.21 -4.00 -15.70
N MET A 79 5.31 -2.68 -15.44
CA MET A 79 6.06 -1.78 -16.30
C MET A 79 7.57 -2.10 -16.30
N ASN A 80 8.12 -2.44 -15.14
CA ASN A 80 9.51 -2.87 -15.03
C ASN A 80 9.75 -4.19 -15.75
N GLU A 81 8.82 -5.15 -15.65
CA GLU A 81 8.90 -6.42 -16.37
C GLU A 81 8.85 -6.21 -17.89
N LEU A 82 7.96 -5.35 -18.38
CA LEU A 82 7.89 -5.00 -19.80
C LEU A 82 9.17 -4.32 -20.28
N LYS A 83 9.74 -3.42 -19.47
CA LYS A 83 11.01 -2.76 -19.78
C LYS A 83 12.16 -3.76 -19.86
N ALA A 84 12.19 -4.75 -18.96
CA ALA A 84 13.20 -5.81 -18.98
C ALA A 84 13.04 -6.70 -20.23
N LYS A 85 11.82 -7.09 -20.58
CA LYS A 85 11.55 -7.85 -21.81
C LYS A 85 11.94 -7.08 -23.07
N LEU A 86 11.62 -5.79 -23.14
CA LEU A 86 12.01 -4.93 -24.25
C LEU A 86 13.54 -4.84 -24.37
N TYR A 87 14.25 -4.67 -23.26
CA TYR A 87 15.70 -4.67 -23.24
C TYR A 87 16.29 -6.00 -23.75
N ASP A 88 15.74 -7.13 -23.33
CA ASP A 88 16.13 -8.46 -23.81
C ASP A 88 15.85 -8.66 -25.31
N PHE A 89 14.80 -8.04 -25.85
CA PHE A 89 14.51 -8.03 -27.29
C PHE A 89 15.48 -7.16 -28.08
N GLU A 90 15.85 -5.99 -27.55
CA GLU A 90 16.80 -5.06 -28.18
C GLU A 90 18.24 -5.56 -28.08
N HIS A 91 18.56 -6.37 -27.07
CA HIS A 91 19.86 -6.99 -26.86
C HIS A 91 19.72 -8.52 -26.84
N PRO A 92 19.41 -9.14 -27.99
CA PRO A 92 19.27 -10.58 -28.07
C PRO A 92 20.54 -11.22 -27.52
N LYS A 93 20.37 -12.14 -26.55
CA LYS A 93 21.48 -12.87 -25.95
C LYS A 93 22.26 -13.55 -27.05
N VAL A 94 23.42 -12.98 -27.38
CA VAL A 94 24.38 -13.62 -28.28
C VAL A 94 24.72 -14.93 -27.60
N VAL A 95 24.34 -16.04 -28.23
CA VAL A 95 24.65 -17.37 -27.74
C VAL A 95 26.18 -17.44 -27.73
N GLN A 96 26.80 -17.20 -26.57
CA GLN A 96 28.21 -17.49 -26.42
C GLN A 96 28.31 -19.00 -26.60
N PRO A 97 29.11 -19.49 -27.56
CA PRO A 97 29.27 -20.90 -27.75
C PRO A 97 29.74 -21.48 -26.42
N THR A 98 28.98 -22.44 -25.90
CA THR A 98 29.32 -23.23 -24.72
C THR A 98 30.75 -23.69 -24.90
N LYS A 99 31.69 -23.12 -24.14
CA LYS A 99 33.06 -23.62 -24.10
C LYS A 99 32.95 -25.09 -23.71
N SER A 100 33.35 -25.95 -24.64
CA SER A 100 33.38 -27.39 -24.49
C SER A 100 34.11 -27.71 -23.19
N VAL A 101 33.38 -28.32 -22.26
CA VAL A 101 34.00 -28.95 -21.09
C VAL A 101 34.85 -30.10 -21.66
N PRO A 102 36.16 -30.17 -21.42
CA PRO A 102 36.98 -31.26 -21.94
C PRO A 102 36.49 -32.57 -21.33
N GLN A 103 36.08 -33.49 -22.19
CA GLN A 103 35.78 -34.88 -21.86
C GLN A 103 37.05 -35.51 -21.30
N LYS A 104 37.12 -35.69 -19.97
CA LYS A 104 38.22 -36.42 -19.34
C LYS A 104 37.91 -37.91 -19.47
N ASN A 105 38.67 -38.57 -20.35
CA ASN A 105 38.64 -40.00 -20.64
C ASN A 105 38.42 -40.85 -19.39
N GLN A 106 37.50 -41.82 -19.51
CA GLN A 106 37.54 -43.07 -18.75
C GLN A 106 38.82 -43.80 -19.16
N GLU A 107 39.68 -44.13 -18.20
CA GLU A 107 40.12 -45.51 -17.94
C GLU A 107 41.19 -45.56 -16.83
N GLU A 108 40.90 -46.45 -15.88
CA GLU A 108 41.81 -47.29 -15.11
C GLU A 108 42.76 -46.74 -14.03
N THR A 109 42.70 -47.49 -12.93
CA THR A 109 43.75 -47.79 -11.94
C THR A 109 43.79 -46.93 -10.67
N GLY A 110 43.46 -47.59 -9.56
CA GLY A 110 43.56 -47.05 -8.22
C GLY A 110 44.99 -46.84 -7.75
N GLY A 111 45.09 -46.08 -6.66
CA GLY A 111 46.27 -46.02 -5.80
C GLY A 111 47.31 -44.96 -6.17
N ILE A 112 47.68 -44.17 -5.17
CA ILE A 112 48.87 -43.29 -5.09
C ILE A 112 48.67 -41.87 -5.66
N LEU A 113 48.12 -41.00 -4.80
CA LEU A 113 48.25 -39.55 -4.88
C LEU A 113 49.75 -39.19 -4.96
N ARG A 114 50.19 -38.55 -6.06
CA ARG A 114 51.54 -37.97 -6.12
C ARG A 114 51.58 -36.67 -5.29
N PRO A 115 52.59 -36.45 -4.43
CA PRO A 115 52.68 -35.24 -3.61
C PRO A 115 52.77 -33.98 -4.47
N ARG A 116 52.04 -32.93 -4.05
CA ARG A 116 52.07 -31.60 -4.70
C ARG A 116 53.43 -30.93 -4.50
N GLN A 117 54.03 -30.44 -5.58
CA GLN A 117 55.16 -29.52 -5.52
C GLN A 117 54.61 -28.11 -5.25
N ASN A 118 54.92 -27.54 -4.07
CA ASN A 118 54.73 -26.12 -3.82
C ASN A 118 55.96 -25.37 -4.36
N PHE A 119 55.82 -24.69 -5.49
CA PHE A 119 56.79 -23.68 -5.89
C PHE A 119 56.52 -22.43 -5.06
N THR A 120 57.51 -22.04 -4.26
CA THR A 120 57.55 -20.76 -3.56
C THR A 120 58.61 -19.96 -4.29
N ASP A 121 58.21 -19.01 -5.13
CA ASP A 121 59.14 -18.14 -5.85
C ASP A 121 59.56 -16.98 -4.91
N GLN A 122 60.86 -16.87 -4.64
CA GLN A 122 61.56 -15.64 -4.25
C GLN A 122 62.61 -15.34 -5.32
#